data_AF-A0A8C9AAK1-F1
#
_entry.id   AF-A0A8C9AAK1-F1
#
_cell.length_a   1.000
_cell.length_b   1.000
_cell.length_c   1.000
_cell.angle_alpha   90.00
_cell.angle_beta   90.00
_cell.angle_gamma   90.00
#
_symmetry.space_group_name_H-M   'P 1'
#
loop_
_entity.id
_entity.type
_entity.pdbx_description
1 polymer ?
#
loop_
_entity_poly.entity_id
_entity_poly.type
_entity_poly.pdbx_seq_one_letter_code
_entity_poly.pdbx_strand_id
1 'polypeptide(L)'
;MGCRKGNILFPRPRWGLGLVGPRAVGRAGRGHRLPWVTRVLPLLPPDEMSSKGSVVLAYSGGLDTSCILVWLKEQGYDVIAYLANIGQKEDFEEARKKALKLGAKKVFIEDITKEFVEEFIWPAVQSSALYEDRYLLGTSLARPCIARKQVEIAQREGAKYVSHGATGKGNDQVRFELSCYSLAPQIKVIAPWRMPEFYNRFKGRNDLMEFAKQHGIPIPVTPKNPWSMDENLMHISYEAGILENPKAQSPPLSLARTPTALSSPPGVPVKVTNVKDGTTHRTSLELFMYLNEVAGKHGVGRIDIVENRFIGMKSRGIYETPAGTILYHAHLDIEAFTMDREVRKIKQGLGLKFAELVYTGFWHSPECEFVRHCIAKSQERVEGKVQVSVFKGQVYILSRESPLSLYNEELVSMNVQGDYEPADATGFININSLRLKEYHRLQSKVTAK
;
A
#
# COMPACT_ATOMS: atom_id res chain seq x y z
N MET A 1 56.64 12.51 -33.77
CA MET A 1 56.96 11.25 -33.06
C MET A 1 55.71 10.87 -32.29
N GLY A 2 54.85 9.93 -32.67
CA GLY A 2 55.09 8.61 -33.24
C GLY A 2 54.43 7.58 -32.32
N CYS A 3 53.21 7.13 -32.67
CA CYS A 3 52.60 5.79 -32.43
C CYS A 3 52.49 5.23 -30.96
N ARG A 4 51.47 4.48 -30.50
CA ARG A 4 50.43 3.61 -31.10
C ARG A 4 49.16 3.52 -30.23
N LYS A 5 48.02 3.34 -30.90
CA LYS A 5 46.77 2.76 -30.38
C LYS A 5 46.88 1.23 -30.31
N GLY A 6 46.30 0.61 -29.29
CA GLY A 6 46.09 -0.85 -29.21
C GLY A 6 44.59 -1.17 -29.19
N ASN A 7 44.06 -1.64 -30.32
CA ASN A 7 42.76 -2.31 -30.41
C ASN A 7 43.02 -3.83 -30.36
N ILE A 8 42.27 -4.54 -29.52
CA ILE A 8 42.22 -6.01 -29.48
C ILE A 8 40.90 -6.46 -30.11
N LEU A 9 40.98 -7.29 -31.15
CA LEU A 9 39.85 -7.88 -31.87
C LEU A 9 40.29 -9.25 -32.41
N PHE A 10 39.57 -10.32 -32.05
CA PHE A 10 39.62 -11.66 -32.66
C PHE A 10 38.34 -12.44 -32.24
N PRO A 11 37.90 -13.52 -32.94
CA PRO A 11 37.22 -13.50 -34.23
C PRO A 11 35.86 -14.28 -34.22
N ARG A 12 35.06 -14.12 -35.29
CA ARG A 12 33.85 -14.94 -35.57
C ARG A 12 34.24 -16.27 -36.25
N PRO A 13 33.46 -17.35 -36.09
CA PRO A 13 33.42 -18.45 -37.04
C PRO A 13 32.18 -18.37 -37.96
N ARG A 14 32.38 -18.73 -39.24
CA ARG A 14 31.36 -18.86 -40.29
C ARG A 14 31.69 -20.11 -41.12
N TRP A 15 30.86 -21.14 -41.07
CA TRP A 15 30.78 -22.29 -41.99
C TRP A 15 29.39 -22.92 -41.74
N GLY A 16 28.56 -23.38 -42.68
CA GLY A 16 28.56 -23.51 -44.13
C GLY A 16 27.28 -24.29 -44.48
N LEU A 17 26.53 -23.85 -45.49
CA LEU A 17 25.33 -24.52 -45.99
C LEU A 17 25.71 -25.80 -46.76
N GLY A 18 24.90 -26.86 -46.61
CA GLY A 18 24.89 -28.02 -47.49
C GLY A 18 23.45 -28.39 -47.88
N LEU A 19 23.08 -28.08 -49.12
CA LEU A 19 21.86 -28.54 -49.81
C LEU A 19 22.20 -29.80 -50.60
N VAL A 20 21.40 -30.88 -50.47
CA VAL A 20 21.24 -31.90 -51.52
C VAL A 20 19.77 -32.36 -51.54
N GLY A 21 19.19 -32.32 -52.74
CA GLY A 21 17.78 -32.62 -53.04
C GLY A 21 17.48 -34.11 -53.34
N PRO A 22 16.35 -34.42 -54.03
CA PRO A 22 15.43 -35.50 -53.64
C PRO A 22 15.40 -36.72 -54.58
N ARG A 23 14.91 -37.88 -54.10
CA ARG A 23 14.37 -38.98 -54.95
C ARG A 23 13.25 -39.80 -54.27
N ALA A 24 12.03 -39.57 -54.76
CA ALA A 24 11.06 -40.52 -55.33
C ALA A 24 10.92 -42.01 -54.86
N VAL A 25 9.66 -42.33 -54.49
CA VAL A 25 8.80 -43.47 -54.93
C VAL A 25 8.98 -44.86 -54.31
N GLY A 26 7.90 -45.38 -53.69
CA GLY A 26 7.73 -46.79 -53.34
C GLY A 26 6.34 -47.11 -52.75
N ARG A 27 5.51 -47.81 -53.53
CA ARG A 27 4.07 -48.12 -53.37
C ARG A 27 3.65 -49.03 -52.18
N ALA A 28 2.42 -48.77 -51.74
CA ALA A 28 1.27 -49.67 -51.48
C ALA A 28 1.32 -50.77 -50.39
N GLY A 29 0.35 -50.69 -49.46
CA GLY A 29 -0.02 -51.76 -48.54
C GLY A 29 -1.40 -51.54 -47.90
N ARG A 30 -2.37 -52.29 -48.41
CA ARG A 30 -3.80 -52.49 -48.09
C ARG A 30 -4.25 -52.22 -46.64
N GLY A 31 -5.47 -51.70 -46.53
CA GLY A 31 -6.16 -51.47 -45.27
C GLY A 31 -6.76 -52.70 -44.62
N HIS A 32 -6.99 -52.58 -43.32
CA HIS A 32 -8.01 -53.29 -42.57
C HIS A 32 -8.66 -52.32 -41.58
N ARG A 33 -9.99 -52.20 -41.67
CA ARG A 33 -10.83 -51.52 -40.67
C ARG A 33 -10.83 -52.37 -39.40
N LEU A 34 -10.61 -51.75 -38.24
CA LEU A 34 -10.91 -52.32 -36.93
C LEU A 34 -12.04 -51.51 -36.28
N PRO A 35 -12.96 -52.16 -35.54
CA PRO A 35 -14.21 -51.54 -35.12
C PRO A 35 -14.03 -50.67 -33.88
N TRP A 36 -14.85 -49.62 -33.85
CA TRP A 36 -15.07 -48.76 -32.69
C TRP A 36 -15.66 -49.59 -31.55
N VAL A 37 -14.83 -49.94 -30.57
CA VAL A 37 -15.29 -50.47 -29.29
C VAL A 37 -15.43 -49.28 -28.33
N THR A 38 -16.67 -48.86 -28.12
CA THR A 38 -17.08 -47.99 -27.02
C THR A 38 -16.82 -48.70 -25.69
N ARG A 39 -15.61 -48.53 -25.15
CA ARG A 39 -15.28 -48.94 -23.79
C ARG A 39 -15.81 -47.87 -22.85
N VAL A 40 -17.03 -48.08 -22.34
CA VAL A 40 -17.53 -47.37 -21.16
C VAL A 40 -16.63 -47.78 -20.00
N LEU A 41 -15.73 -46.90 -19.58
CA LEU A 41 -15.04 -47.05 -18.29
C LEU A 41 -16.09 -46.98 -17.18
N PRO A 42 -16.08 -47.89 -16.19
CA PRO A 42 -16.89 -47.73 -15.01
C PRO A 42 -16.48 -46.44 -14.31
N LEU A 43 -17.46 -45.62 -13.95
CA LEU A 43 -17.29 -44.50 -13.04
C LEU A 43 -16.63 -45.03 -11.76
N LEU A 44 -15.38 -44.65 -11.54
CA LEU A 44 -14.76 -44.80 -10.23
C LEU A 44 -15.64 -44.06 -9.21
N PRO A 45 -15.85 -44.61 -8.00
CA PRO A 45 -16.50 -43.87 -6.92
C PRO A 45 -15.74 -42.56 -6.68
N PRO A 46 -16.38 -41.50 -6.15
CA PRO A 46 -15.69 -40.26 -5.84
C PRO A 46 -14.54 -40.60 -4.89
N ASP A 47 -13.31 -40.60 -5.43
CA ASP A 47 -12.10 -40.66 -4.63
C ASP A 47 -12.26 -39.64 -3.51
N GLU A 48 -12.07 -40.08 -2.26
CA GLU A 48 -11.62 -39.19 -1.22
C GLU A 48 -10.36 -38.50 -1.77
N MET A 49 -10.54 -37.32 -2.38
CA MET A 49 -9.42 -36.54 -2.87
C MET A 49 -8.53 -36.27 -1.67
N SER A 50 -7.42 -36.99 -1.60
CA SER A 50 -6.40 -36.77 -0.57
C SER A 50 -6.03 -35.30 -0.62
N SER A 51 -6.28 -34.59 0.49
CA SER A 51 -6.05 -33.15 0.61
C SER A 51 -4.69 -32.76 0.05
N LYS A 52 -4.64 -31.79 -0.87
CA LYS A 52 -3.37 -31.21 -1.40
C LYS A 52 -2.61 -30.40 -0.33
N GLY A 53 -3.17 -30.32 0.87
CA GLY A 53 -2.67 -29.56 2.00
C GLY A 53 -3.58 -28.38 2.36
N SER A 54 -3.28 -27.74 3.48
CA SER A 54 -4.03 -26.58 3.93
C SER A 54 -3.52 -25.28 3.33
N VAL A 55 -4.46 -24.38 3.03
CA VAL A 55 -4.21 -23.03 2.51
C VAL A 55 -4.90 -22.00 3.41
N VAL A 56 -4.16 -20.98 3.85
CA VAL A 56 -4.75 -19.82 4.57
C VAL A 56 -5.13 -18.75 3.55
N LEU A 57 -6.42 -18.57 3.32
CA LEU A 57 -6.96 -17.55 2.42
C LEU A 57 -7.26 -16.26 3.19
N ALA A 58 -6.61 -15.16 2.81
CA ALA A 58 -7.03 -13.82 3.22
C ALA A 58 -8.44 -13.55 2.63
N TYR A 59 -9.45 -13.55 3.49
CA TYR A 59 -10.86 -13.60 3.13
C TYR A 59 -11.60 -12.37 3.66
N SER A 60 -12.32 -11.68 2.77
CA SER A 60 -13.10 -10.47 3.11
C SER A 60 -14.61 -10.65 3.05
N GLY A 61 -15.12 -11.88 2.82
CA GLY A 61 -16.56 -12.11 2.65
C GLY A 61 -17.14 -11.62 1.31
N GLY A 62 -16.37 -10.89 0.51
CA GLY A 62 -16.76 -10.41 -0.81
C GLY A 62 -16.97 -11.53 -1.84
N LEU A 63 -17.51 -11.17 -3.01
CA LEU A 63 -17.75 -12.11 -4.13
C LEU A 63 -16.47 -12.87 -4.50
N ASP A 64 -15.40 -12.14 -4.78
CA ASP A 64 -14.13 -12.67 -5.26
C ASP A 64 -13.52 -13.69 -4.29
N THR A 65 -13.35 -13.34 -3.02
CA THR A 65 -12.78 -14.27 -2.03
C THR A 65 -13.72 -15.42 -1.68
N SER A 66 -15.05 -15.24 -1.81
CA SER A 66 -16.02 -16.35 -1.66
C SER A 66 -15.91 -17.35 -2.80
N CYS A 67 -15.80 -16.88 -4.05
CA CYS A 67 -15.58 -17.73 -5.20
C CYS A 67 -14.22 -18.43 -5.12
N ILE A 68 -13.17 -17.72 -4.69
CA ILE A 68 -11.82 -18.30 -4.49
C ILE A 68 -11.85 -19.39 -3.42
N LEU A 69 -12.54 -19.19 -2.30
CA LEU A 69 -12.68 -20.21 -1.25
C LEU A 69 -13.27 -21.50 -1.83
N VAL A 70 -14.41 -21.40 -2.52
CA VAL A 70 -15.06 -22.57 -3.13
C VAL A 70 -14.18 -23.20 -4.20
N TRP A 71 -13.55 -22.39 -5.06
CA TRP A 71 -12.67 -22.88 -6.12
C TRP A 71 -11.44 -23.60 -5.55
N LEU A 72 -10.78 -23.08 -4.52
CA LEU A 72 -9.65 -23.75 -3.85
C LEU A 72 -10.07 -25.10 -3.27
N LYS A 73 -11.29 -25.18 -2.72
CA LYS A 73 -11.87 -26.45 -2.27
C LYS A 73 -12.07 -27.43 -3.43
N GLU A 74 -12.62 -26.98 -4.57
CA GLU A 74 -12.71 -27.79 -5.80
C GLU A 74 -11.33 -28.29 -6.28
N GLN A 75 -10.28 -27.48 -6.08
CA GLN A 75 -8.91 -27.88 -6.42
C GLN A 75 -8.29 -28.88 -5.43
N GLY A 76 -8.97 -29.20 -4.33
CA GLY A 76 -8.55 -30.19 -3.32
C GLY A 76 -7.76 -29.63 -2.15
N TYR A 77 -7.87 -28.32 -1.85
CA TYR A 77 -7.22 -27.71 -0.68
C TYR A 77 -8.17 -27.64 0.53
N ASP A 78 -7.59 -27.84 1.72
CA ASP A 78 -8.24 -27.55 2.99
C ASP A 78 -8.13 -26.05 3.30
N VAL A 79 -9.18 -25.28 2.97
CA VAL A 79 -9.16 -23.82 3.10
C VAL A 79 -9.41 -23.37 4.53
N ILE A 80 -8.46 -22.61 5.09
CA ILE A 80 -8.61 -21.84 6.33
C ILE A 80 -8.91 -20.40 5.91
N ALA A 81 -10.08 -19.88 6.28
CA ALA A 81 -10.44 -18.49 6.00
C ALA A 81 -9.89 -17.58 7.11
N TYR A 82 -9.14 -16.55 6.72
CA TYR A 82 -8.60 -15.54 7.62
C TYR A 82 -9.24 -14.18 7.33
N LEU A 83 -10.03 -13.68 8.28
CA LEU A 83 -10.58 -12.33 8.26
C LEU A 83 -9.72 -11.43 9.14
N ALA A 84 -9.13 -10.40 8.53
CA ALA A 84 -8.43 -9.35 9.24
C ALA A 84 -9.41 -8.25 9.59
N ASN A 85 -9.76 -8.09 10.87
CA ASN A 85 -10.40 -6.86 11.33
C ASN A 85 -9.32 -5.79 11.47
N ILE A 86 -9.27 -4.89 10.49
CA ILE A 86 -8.34 -3.76 10.41
C ILE A 86 -9.10 -2.43 10.46
N GLY A 87 -10.32 -2.43 11.00
CA GLY A 87 -11.14 -1.24 11.26
C GLY A 87 -12.20 -0.95 10.20
N GLN A 88 -12.40 -1.84 9.22
CA GLN A 88 -13.50 -1.76 8.28
C GLN A 88 -14.84 -2.13 8.92
N LYS A 89 -15.94 -1.58 8.40
CA LYS A 89 -17.30 -1.79 8.91
C LYS A 89 -17.95 -3.02 8.26
N GLU A 90 -17.55 -4.20 8.70
CA GLU A 90 -18.09 -5.48 8.23
C GLU A 90 -18.78 -6.25 9.38
N ASP A 91 -19.78 -7.05 9.05
CA ASP A 91 -20.30 -8.07 9.97
C ASP A 91 -19.40 -9.31 9.89
N PHE A 92 -18.34 -9.30 10.70
CA PHE A 92 -17.32 -10.35 10.74
C PHE A 92 -17.91 -11.71 11.11
N GLU A 93 -18.93 -11.76 11.96
CA GLU A 93 -19.55 -13.02 12.38
C GLU A 93 -20.47 -13.59 11.29
N GLU A 94 -21.17 -12.75 10.53
CA GLU A 94 -21.87 -13.21 9.33
C GLU A 94 -20.89 -13.68 8.24
N ALA A 95 -19.77 -12.97 8.07
CA ALA A 95 -18.72 -13.40 7.14
C ALA A 95 -18.09 -14.74 7.56
N ARG A 96 -17.93 -15.00 8.86
CA ARG A 96 -17.51 -16.30 9.42
C ARG A 96 -18.51 -17.39 9.09
N LYS A 97 -19.80 -17.19 9.39
CA LYS A 97 -20.86 -18.16 9.07
C LYS A 97 -20.89 -18.47 7.57
N LYS A 98 -20.76 -17.44 6.74
CA LYS A 98 -20.64 -17.58 5.29
C LYS A 98 -19.44 -18.43 4.89
N ALA A 99 -18.24 -18.14 5.40
CA ALA A 99 -17.03 -18.92 5.08
C ALA A 99 -17.18 -20.41 5.46
N LEU A 100 -17.72 -20.70 6.64
CA LEU A 100 -18.00 -22.07 7.09
C LEU A 100 -19.02 -22.77 6.18
N LYS A 101 -20.12 -22.09 5.82
CA LYS A 101 -21.13 -22.62 4.90
C LYS A 101 -20.55 -22.95 3.52
N LEU A 102 -19.59 -22.17 3.05
CA LEU A 102 -18.90 -22.40 1.78
C LEU A 102 -17.89 -23.56 1.84
N GLY A 103 -17.57 -24.05 3.05
CA GLY A 103 -16.71 -25.20 3.29
C GLY A 103 -15.30 -24.84 3.75
N ALA A 104 -15.09 -23.68 4.38
CA ALA A 104 -13.85 -23.43 5.10
C ALA A 104 -13.69 -24.43 6.25
N LYS A 105 -12.51 -25.04 6.37
CA LYS A 105 -12.16 -25.98 7.44
C LYS A 105 -12.07 -25.28 8.80
N LYS A 106 -11.54 -24.06 8.82
CA LYS A 106 -11.43 -23.18 9.99
C LYS A 106 -11.61 -21.72 9.57
N VAL A 107 -12.01 -20.88 10.53
CA VAL A 107 -12.10 -19.44 10.34
C VAL A 107 -11.40 -18.72 11.49
N PHE A 108 -10.44 -17.88 11.15
CA PHE A 108 -9.79 -16.94 12.08
C PHE A 108 -10.33 -15.54 11.82
N ILE A 109 -10.71 -14.84 12.89
CA ILE A 109 -11.00 -13.41 12.85
C ILE A 109 -10.03 -12.78 13.82
N GLU A 110 -9.08 -12.00 13.30
CA GLU A 110 -8.06 -11.35 14.12
C GLU A 110 -8.31 -9.85 14.10
N ASP A 111 -8.49 -9.27 15.29
CA ASP A 111 -8.48 -7.82 15.46
C ASP A 111 -7.03 -7.32 15.51
N ILE A 112 -6.62 -6.68 14.41
CA ILE A 112 -5.29 -6.12 14.23
C ILE A 112 -5.33 -4.59 14.17
N THR A 113 -6.41 -3.96 14.65
CA THR A 113 -6.60 -2.49 14.57
C THR A 113 -5.54 -1.73 15.38
N LYS A 114 -5.30 -2.13 16.63
CA LYS A 114 -4.29 -1.49 17.48
C LYS A 114 -2.88 -1.64 16.90
N GLU A 115 -2.53 -2.86 16.50
CA GLU A 115 -1.25 -3.19 15.85
C GLU A 115 -1.06 -2.37 14.56
N PHE A 116 -2.12 -2.21 13.77
CA PHE A 116 -2.10 -1.39 12.56
C PHE A 116 -1.78 0.08 12.86
N VAL A 117 -2.41 0.68 13.88
CA VAL A 117 -2.10 2.06 14.28
C VAL A 117 -0.66 2.18 14.77
N GLU A 118 -0.26 1.34 15.72
CA GLU A 118 0.98 1.50 16.47
C GLU A 118 2.23 1.13 15.66
N GLU A 119 2.14 0.11 14.80
CA GLU A 119 3.31 -0.42 14.10
C GLU A 119 3.37 -0.04 12.62
N PHE A 120 2.28 0.46 12.02
CA PHE A 120 2.25 0.82 10.59
C PHE A 120 1.89 2.29 10.36
N ILE A 121 0.80 2.79 10.95
CA ILE A 121 0.38 4.17 10.76
C ILE A 121 1.35 5.14 11.44
N TRP A 122 1.83 4.84 12.65
CA TRP A 122 2.81 5.68 13.36
C TRP A 122 4.12 5.88 12.62
N PRO A 123 4.81 4.85 12.09
CA PRO A 123 5.95 5.07 11.21
C PRO A 123 5.62 5.92 9.98
N ALA A 124 4.42 5.78 9.41
CA ALA A 124 3.99 6.61 8.29
C ALA A 124 3.82 8.09 8.67
N VAL A 125 3.22 8.38 9.83
CA VAL A 125 3.11 9.74 10.39
C VAL A 125 4.50 10.31 10.65
N GLN A 126 5.36 9.57 11.35
CA GLN A 126 6.75 9.97 11.65
C GLN A 126 7.55 10.27 10.38
N SER A 127 7.34 9.53 9.30
CA SER A 127 8.01 9.74 8.02
C SER A 127 7.53 10.99 7.26
N SER A 128 6.36 11.53 7.62
CA SER A 128 5.65 12.54 6.84
C SER A 128 5.39 12.07 5.39
N ALA A 129 5.10 10.79 5.21
CA ALA A 129 5.04 10.15 3.89
C ALA A 129 3.83 10.59 3.05
N LEU A 130 4.12 10.93 1.80
CA LEU A 130 3.16 11.04 0.72
C LEU A 130 3.74 10.35 -0.51
N TYR A 131 3.03 9.38 -1.06
CA TYR A 131 3.39 8.83 -2.36
C TYR A 131 2.97 9.80 -3.46
N GLU A 132 3.92 10.12 -4.34
CA GLU A 132 3.77 11.10 -5.43
C GLU A 132 3.12 12.41 -4.93
N ASP A 133 3.57 12.88 -3.77
CA ASP A 133 3.16 14.14 -3.11
C ASP A 133 1.67 14.22 -2.73
N ARG A 134 0.92 13.11 -2.80
CA ARG A 134 -0.56 13.14 -2.67
C ARG A 134 -1.15 12.02 -1.83
N TYR A 135 -0.68 10.78 -1.99
CA TYR A 135 -1.34 9.62 -1.41
C TYR A 135 -0.75 9.21 -0.05
N LEU A 136 -1.60 9.14 0.98
CA LEU A 136 -1.25 8.79 2.38
C LEU A 136 -1.16 7.28 2.65
N LEU A 137 -1.04 6.45 1.61
CA LEU A 137 -0.65 5.03 1.72
C LEU A 137 -1.61 4.10 2.48
N GLY A 138 -2.85 4.48 2.78
CA GLY A 138 -3.72 3.71 3.69
C GLY A 138 -3.86 2.22 3.37
N THR A 139 -4.15 1.85 2.12
CA THR A 139 -4.19 0.44 1.66
C THR A 139 -2.79 -0.17 1.68
N SER A 140 -1.78 0.59 1.25
CA SER A 140 -0.39 0.11 1.15
C SER A 140 0.18 -0.30 2.51
N LEU A 141 -0.17 0.45 3.57
CA LEU A 141 0.22 0.18 4.96
C LEU A 141 -0.53 -1.01 5.56
N ALA A 142 -1.80 -1.22 5.17
CA ALA A 142 -2.62 -2.32 5.69
C ALA A 142 -2.10 -3.69 5.22
N ARG A 143 -1.59 -3.81 3.99
CA ARG A 143 -1.20 -5.10 3.41
C ARG A 143 -0.08 -5.83 4.16
N PRO A 144 1.04 -5.21 4.56
CA PRO A 144 2.05 -5.91 5.35
C PRO A 144 1.54 -6.32 6.74
N CYS A 145 0.63 -5.56 7.35
CA CYS A 145 -0.03 -5.93 8.61
C CYS A 145 -0.87 -7.21 8.46
N ILE A 146 -1.72 -7.26 7.44
CA ILE A 146 -2.56 -8.44 7.13
C ILE A 146 -1.67 -9.64 6.76
N ALA A 147 -0.66 -9.45 5.92
CA ALA A 147 0.24 -10.51 5.47
C ALA A 147 1.03 -11.11 6.64
N ARG A 148 1.50 -10.29 7.58
CA ARG A 148 2.20 -10.74 8.79
C ARG A 148 1.34 -11.71 9.60
N LYS A 149 0.10 -11.33 9.90
CA LYS A 149 -0.83 -12.19 10.65
C LYS A 149 -1.25 -13.44 9.86
N GLN A 150 -1.40 -13.32 8.54
CA GLN A 150 -1.69 -14.47 7.66
C GLN A 150 -0.57 -15.53 7.71
N VAL A 151 0.69 -15.10 7.66
CA VAL A 151 1.86 -15.99 7.77
C VAL A 151 1.91 -16.63 9.17
N GLU A 152 1.65 -15.86 10.22
CA GLU A 152 1.60 -16.38 11.59
C GLU A 152 0.56 -17.51 11.73
N ILE A 153 -0.65 -17.31 11.20
CA ILE A 153 -1.70 -18.33 11.19
C ILE A 153 -1.26 -19.55 10.36
N ALA A 154 -0.64 -19.33 9.19
CA ALA A 154 -0.19 -20.43 8.35
C ALA A 154 0.86 -21.30 9.06
N GLN A 155 1.83 -20.69 9.75
CA GLN A 155 2.83 -21.40 10.53
C GLN A 155 2.20 -22.14 11.72
N ARG A 156 1.30 -21.48 12.46
CA ARG A 156 0.57 -22.07 13.60
C ARG A 156 -0.24 -23.30 13.19
N GLU A 157 -0.85 -23.26 12.02
CA GLU A 157 -1.71 -24.33 11.49
C GLU A 157 -0.94 -25.37 10.64
N GLY A 158 0.37 -25.20 10.46
CA GLY A 158 1.18 -26.06 9.58
C GLY A 158 0.75 -26.00 8.10
N ALA A 159 0.10 -24.91 7.68
CA ALA A 159 -0.34 -24.71 6.31
C ALA A 159 0.86 -24.38 5.41
N LYS A 160 0.97 -25.11 4.29
CA LYS A 160 2.06 -24.93 3.31
C LYS A 160 1.80 -23.80 2.33
N TYR A 161 0.55 -23.33 2.27
CA TYR A 161 0.08 -22.36 1.30
C TYR A 161 -0.61 -21.17 1.97
N VAL A 162 -0.43 -20.00 1.37
CA VAL A 162 -1.26 -18.81 1.61
C VAL A 162 -1.91 -18.39 0.30
N SER A 163 -3.06 -17.73 0.37
CA SER A 163 -3.79 -17.25 -0.81
C SER A 163 -4.43 -15.89 -0.56
N HIS A 164 -4.65 -15.12 -1.64
CA HIS A 164 -5.28 -13.81 -1.60
C HIS A 164 -6.14 -13.56 -2.85
N GLY A 165 -7.07 -12.61 -2.73
CA GLY A 165 -7.97 -12.20 -3.81
C GLY A 165 -7.46 -11.06 -4.71
N ALA A 166 -6.23 -10.55 -4.50
CA ALA A 166 -5.71 -9.45 -5.30
C ALA A 166 -5.60 -9.80 -6.80
N THR A 167 -5.97 -8.84 -7.66
CA THR A 167 -5.94 -9.03 -9.12
C THR A 167 -4.52 -8.91 -9.69
N GLY A 168 -4.31 -9.44 -10.90
CA GLY A 168 -3.02 -9.34 -11.61
C GLY A 168 -2.62 -7.92 -12.06
N LYS A 169 -3.48 -6.91 -11.88
CA LYS A 169 -3.21 -5.51 -12.27
C LYS A 169 -3.00 -4.56 -11.09
N GLY A 170 -3.23 -5.01 -9.86
CA GLY A 170 -3.10 -4.17 -8.66
C GLY A 170 -1.71 -4.21 -8.05
N ASN A 171 -1.41 -3.28 -7.14
CA ASN A 171 -0.18 -3.34 -6.33
C ASN A 171 -0.28 -4.36 -5.20
N ASP A 172 -1.48 -4.68 -4.73
CA ASP A 172 -1.69 -5.50 -3.53
C ASP A 172 -1.16 -6.93 -3.65
N GLN A 173 -1.18 -7.51 -4.85
CA GLN A 173 -0.53 -8.80 -5.12
C GLN A 173 0.96 -8.76 -4.73
N VAL A 174 1.66 -7.67 -5.06
CA VAL A 174 3.08 -7.50 -4.76
C VAL A 174 3.27 -7.33 -3.26
N ARG A 175 2.45 -6.49 -2.62
CA ARG A 175 2.54 -6.18 -1.19
C ARG A 175 2.30 -7.41 -0.30
N PHE A 176 1.28 -8.21 -0.61
CA PHE A 176 1.02 -9.46 0.08
C PHE A 176 2.19 -10.43 -0.08
N GLU A 177 2.59 -10.68 -1.32
CA GLU A 177 3.55 -11.74 -1.62
C GLU A 177 4.97 -11.42 -1.16
N LEU A 178 5.45 -10.20 -1.36
CA LEU A 178 6.76 -9.79 -0.85
C LEU A 178 6.82 -9.90 0.68
N SER A 179 5.76 -9.51 1.38
CA SER A 179 5.66 -9.68 2.83
C SER A 179 5.66 -11.15 3.23
N CYS A 180 4.87 -11.98 2.57
CA CYS A 180 4.81 -13.43 2.83
C CYS A 180 6.17 -14.10 2.62
N TYR A 181 6.84 -13.86 1.49
CA TYR A 181 8.15 -14.46 1.21
C TYR A 181 9.25 -13.92 2.12
N SER A 182 9.19 -12.65 2.52
CA SER A 182 10.14 -12.11 3.47
C SER A 182 10.00 -12.73 4.86
N LEU A 183 8.78 -13.01 5.31
CA LEU A 183 8.49 -13.53 6.65
C LEU A 183 8.53 -15.07 6.74
N ALA A 184 8.23 -15.75 5.64
CA ALA A 184 8.26 -17.21 5.53
C ALA A 184 8.68 -17.63 4.11
N PRO A 185 9.98 -17.63 3.78
CA PRO A 185 10.47 -17.90 2.41
C PRO A 185 10.02 -19.24 1.80
N GLN A 186 9.70 -20.22 2.66
CA GLN A 186 9.24 -21.55 2.27
C GLN A 186 7.74 -21.62 1.96
N ILE A 187 6.95 -20.59 2.29
CA ILE A 187 5.50 -20.58 2.04
C ILE A 187 5.24 -20.52 0.53
N LYS A 188 4.21 -21.22 0.06
CA LYS A 188 3.79 -21.17 -1.34
C LYS A 188 2.57 -20.26 -1.47
N VAL A 189 2.59 -19.32 -2.40
CA VAL A 189 1.43 -18.47 -2.66
C VAL A 189 0.57 -19.07 -3.77
N ILE A 190 -0.73 -19.18 -3.52
CA ILE A 190 -1.74 -19.45 -4.54
C ILE A 190 -2.45 -18.13 -4.84
N ALA A 191 -2.23 -17.57 -6.03
CA ALA A 191 -2.83 -16.32 -6.47
C ALA A 191 -3.77 -16.58 -7.68
N PRO A 192 -5.06 -16.93 -7.44
CA PRO A 192 -5.95 -17.40 -8.50
C PRO A 192 -6.06 -16.45 -9.71
N TRP A 193 -6.10 -15.13 -9.48
CA TRP A 193 -6.15 -14.15 -10.57
C TRP A 193 -4.93 -14.11 -11.50
N ARG A 194 -3.87 -14.87 -11.20
CA ARG A 194 -2.71 -15.05 -12.08
C ARG A 194 -2.53 -16.48 -12.58
N MET A 195 -3.44 -17.38 -12.24
CA MET A 195 -3.44 -18.77 -12.69
C MET A 195 -4.31 -18.92 -13.94
N PRO A 196 -3.77 -19.37 -15.09
CA PRO A 196 -4.52 -19.51 -16.34
C PRO A 196 -5.85 -20.24 -16.21
N GLU A 197 -5.92 -21.30 -15.42
CA GLU A 197 -7.10 -22.09 -15.14
C GLU A 197 -8.23 -21.30 -14.44
N PHE A 198 -7.89 -20.26 -13.68
CA PHE A 198 -8.86 -19.42 -12.99
C PHE A 198 -9.23 -18.19 -13.82
N TYR A 199 -8.25 -17.36 -14.23
CA TYR A 199 -8.58 -16.12 -14.96
C TYR A 199 -9.08 -16.37 -16.40
N ASN A 200 -8.83 -17.54 -16.99
CA ASN A 200 -9.49 -17.89 -18.27
C ASN A 200 -10.92 -18.39 -18.08
N ARG A 201 -11.24 -18.98 -16.92
CA ARG A 201 -12.61 -19.38 -16.55
C ARG A 201 -13.46 -18.18 -16.15
N PHE A 202 -12.86 -17.23 -15.43
CA PHE A 202 -13.53 -16.02 -14.96
C PHE A 202 -12.93 -14.80 -15.65
N LYS A 203 -13.51 -14.38 -16.77
CA LYS A 203 -13.05 -13.20 -17.55
C LYS A 203 -13.49 -11.90 -16.92
N GLY A 204 -14.48 -11.93 -16.05
CA GLY A 204 -14.89 -10.77 -15.27
C GLY A 204 -15.90 -11.10 -14.18
N ARG A 205 -16.51 -10.03 -13.67
CA ARG A 205 -17.46 -10.09 -12.55
C ARG A 205 -18.69 -10.96 -12.85
N ASN A 206 -19.20 -10.93 -14.08
CA ASN A 206 -20.39 -11.70 -14.46
C ASN A 206 -20.17 -13.21 -14.34
N ASP A 207 -18.99 -13.70 -14.75
CA ASP A 207 -18.65 -15.12 -14.64
C ASP A 207 -18.53 -15.57 -13.18
N LEU A 208 -18.01 -14.70 -12.29
CA LEU A 208 -17.99 -14.97 -10.84
C LEU A 208 -19.39 -15.02 -10.25
N MET A 209 -20.32 -14.16 -10.71
CA MET A 209 -21.71 -14.16 -10.24
C MET A 209 -22.42 -15.45 -10.67
N GLU A 210 -22.18 -15.92 -11.89
CA GLU A 210 -22.73 -17.19 -12.38
C GLU A 210 -22.13 -18.39 -11.63
N PHE A 211 -20.82 -18.41 -11.40
CA PHE A 211 -20.18 -19.41 -10.55
C PHE A 211 -20.74 -19.41 -9.13
N ALA A 212 -20.94 -18.22 -8.56
CA ALA A 212 -21.56 -18.06 -7.25
C ALA A 212 -22.99 -18.63 -7.21
N LYS A 213 -23.80 -18.38 -8.23
CA LYS A 213 -25.14 -18.95 -8.37
C LYS A 213 -25.11 -20.47 -8.47
N GLN A 214 -24.22 -21.03 -9.30
CA GLN A 214 -24.08 -22.48 -9.50
C GLN A 214 -23.66 -23.22 -8.21
N HIS A 215 -22.87 -22.57 -7.36
CA HIS A 215 -22.36 -23.16 -6.12
C HIS A 215 -23.12 -22.70 -4.86
N GLY A 216 -24.26 -22.03 -5.03
CA GLY A 216 -25.08 -21.56 -3.91
C GLY A 216 -24.38 -20.55 -2.99
N ILE A 217 -23.41 -19.79 -3.53
CA ILE A 217 -22.68 -18.75 -2.80
C ILE A 217 -23.61 -17.56 -2.58
N PRO A 218 -23.90 -17.17 -1.33
CA PRO A 218 -24.74 -16.01 -1.06
C PRO A 218 -24.08 -14.72 -1.54
N ILE A 219 -24.78 -14.00 -2.42
CA ILE A 219 -24.37 -12.68 -2.91
C ILE A 219 -25.26 -11.64 -2.19
N PRO A 220 -24.69 -10.55 -1.64
CA PRO A 220 -25.49 -9.47 -1.08
C PRO A 220 -26.50 -8.95 -2.12
N VAL A 221 -27.76 -8.78 -1.71
CA VAL A 221 -28.88 -8.40 -2.59
C VAL A 221 -28.88 -6.91 -2.95
N THR A 222 -28.00 -6.12 -2.33
CA THR A 222 -27.88 -4.68 -2.54
C THR A 222 -27.28 -4.37 -3.92
N PRO A 223 -27.84 -3.41 -4.68
CA PRO A 223 -27.22 -2.91 -5.90
C PRO A 223 -25.82 -2.43 -5.56
N LYS A 224 -24.82 -3.08 -6.15
CA LYS A 224 -23.43 -2.74 -5.87
C LYS A 224 -23.09 -1.39 -6.48
N ASN A 225 -22.32 -0.60 -5.74
CA ASN A 225 -21.72 0.62 -6.26
C ASN A 225 -20.97 0.32 -7.57
N PRO A 226 -20.98 1.23 -8.56
CA PRO A 226 -20.32 1.01 -9.85
C PRO A 226 -18.78 1.18 -9.79
N TRP A 227 -18.19 0.98 -8.61
CA TRP A 227 -16.76 1.06 -8.32
C TRP A 227 -16.39 0.02 -7.25
N SER A 228 -15.11 -0.31 -7.18
CA SER A 228 -14.50 -1.13 -6.12
C SER A 228 -14.17 -0.26 -4.90
N MET A 229 -14.25 -0.84 -3.70
CA MET A 229 -13.93 -0.17 -2.44
C MET A 229 -12.99 -1.03 -1.62
N ASP A 230 -12.03 -0.38 -0.95
CA ASP A 230 -11.17 -1.01 0.06
C ASP A 230 -11.09 -0.06 1.25
N GLU A 231 -11.72 -0.46 2.35
CA GLU A 231 -11.86 0.29 3.59
C GLU A 231 -10.97 -0.36 4.67
N ASN A 232 -10.34 0.48 5.49
CA ASN A 232 -9.70 0.09 6.73
C ASN A 232 -9.74 1.29 7.69
N LEU A 233 -9.14 1.14 8.87
CA LEU A 233 -9.11 2.21 9.87
C LEU A 233 -8.50 3.51 9.33
N MET A 234 -7.48 3.45 8.49
CA MET A 234 -6.73 4.61 8.02
C MET A 234 -7.46 5.38 6.92
N HIS A 235 -8.11 4.67 5.99
CA HIS A 235 -8.76 5.28 4.85
C HIS A 235 -9.85 4.41 4.22
N ILE A 236 -10.57 4.98 3.27
CA ILE A 236 -11.28 4.24 2.23
C ILE A 236 -10.78 4.68 0.86
N SER A 237 -10.66 3.73 -0.05
CA SER A 237 -10.30 3.97 -1.45
C SER A 237 -11.41 3.54 -2.40
N TYR A 238 -11.54 4.25 -3.51
CA TYR A 238 -12.50 4.01 -4.58
C TYR A 238 -11.78 3.96 -5.91
N GLU A 239 -11.99 2.88 -6.67
CA GLU A 239 -11.39 2.68 -7.99
C GLU A 239 -12.27 1.84 -8.91
N ALA A 240 -11.85 1.68 -10.17
CA ALA A 240 -12.54 0.91 -11.22
C ALA A 240 -13.91 1.46 -11.65
N GLY A 241 -14.49 0.82 -12.67
CA GLY A 241 -15.81 1.17 -13.20
C GLY A 241 -15.91 2.61 -13.69
N ILE A 242 -16.89 3.39 -13.20
CA ILE A 242 -17.09 4.77 -13.70
C ILE A 242 -15.91 5.70 -13.41
N LEU A 243 -15.07 5.36 -12.42
CA LEU A 243 -13.91 6.17 -12.04
C LEU A 243 -12.69 5.93 -12.94
N GLU A 244 -12.71 4.89 -13.79
CA GLU A 244 -11.62 4.61 -14.75
C GLU A 244 -11.48 5.71 -15.81
N ASN A 245 -12.57 6.40 -16.13
CA ASN A 245 -12.52 7.58 -16.98
C ASN A 245 -12.10 8.80 -16.12
N PRO A 246 -10.88 9.33 -16.26
CA PRO A 246 -10.40 10.45 -15.44
C PRO A 246 -11.18 11.76 -15.68
N LYS A 247 -11.98 11.84 -16.75
CA LYS A 247 -12.86 12.99 -17.03
C LYS A 247 -14.15 12.94 -16.20
N ALA A 248 -14.57 11.78 -15.71
CA ALA A 248 -15.79 11.64 -14.93
C ALA A 248 -15.62 12.24 -13.54
N GLN A 249 -16.56 13.06 -13.08
CA GLN A 249 -16.54 13.60 -11.72
C GLN A 249 -16.99 12.54 -10.72
N SER A 250 -16.37 12.55 -9.53
CA SER A 250 -16.85 11.75 -8.41
C SER A 250 -18.21 12.26 -7.92
N PRO A 251 -19.10 11.39 -7.41
CA PRO A 251 -20.34 11.84 -6.77
C PRO A 251 -20.08 12.76 -5.56
N PRO A 252 -20.97 13.74 -5.28
CA PRO A 252 -20.84 14.67 -4.16
C PRO A 252 -21.11 14.00 -2.79
N LEU A 253 -20.51 14.53 -1.71
CA LEU A 253 -20.76 14.13 -0.30
C LEU A 253 -20.81 15.37 0.63
N SER A 254 -21.48 15.24 1.79
CA SER A 254 -22.01 16.31 2.67
C SER A 254 -21.01 16.94 3.67
N LEU A 255 -21.35 18.11 4.28
CA LEU A 255 -20.43 19.01 5.04
C LEU A 255 -21.01 19.51 6.39
N ALA A 256 -20.24 19.47 7.50
CA ALA A 256 -20.48 20.19 8.79
C ALA A 256 -19.15 20.61 9.52
N ARG A 257 -19.18 21.32 10.69
CA ARG A 257 -18.02 21.91 11.44
C ARG A 257 -17.78 21.32 12.88
N THR A 258 -16.54 21.36 13.41
CA THR A 258 -15.96 20.82 14.69
C THR A 258 -14.42 21.07 14.79
N PRO A 259 -13.88 21.87 15.73
CA PRO A 259 -12.43 22.09 15.92
C PRO A 259 -11.74 21.06 16.87
N THR A 260 -10.40 20.89 16.85
CA THR A 260 -9.66 19.83 17.61
C THR A 260 -8.20 20.20 17.95
N ALA A 261 -7.65 19.85 19.13
CA ALA A 261 -6.21 20.02 19.43
C ALA A 261 -5.49 18.67 19.66
N LEU A 262 -4.21 18.60 19.27
CA LEU A 262 -3.36 17.40 19.25
C LEU A 262 -2.10 17.59 20.10
N SER A 263 -1.69 16.56 20.83
CA SER A 263 -0.47 16.50 21.64
C SER A 263 0.32 15.24 21.29
N SER A 264 1.61 15.41 21.01
CA SER A 264 2.48 14.38 20.45
C SER A 264 3.83 14.34 21.17
N PRO A 265 4.13 13.31 21.97
CA PRO A 265 5.50 12.93 22.37
C PRO A 265 5.81 11.44 22.14
N PRO A 266 6.98 11.04 21.56
CA PRO A 266 7.77 11.68 20.51
C PRO A 266 7.35 11.21 19.11
N GLY A 267 7.10 12.15 18.18
CA GLY A 267 6.82 11.89 16.76
C GLY A 267 5.46 11.24 16.44
N VAL A 268 4.71 10.82 17.46
CA VAL A 268 3.38 10.22 17.32
C VAL A 268 2.39 10.95 18.24
N PRO A 269 1.11 11.08 17.85
CA PRO A 269 0.09 11.64 18.73
C PRO A 269 -0.15 10.69 19.90
N VAL A 270 -0.09 11.19 21.14
CA VAL A 270 -0.46 10.39 22.34
C VAL A 270 -1.69 10.93 23.03
N LYS A 271 -2.14 12.13 22.65
CA LYS A 271 -3.32 12.73 23.22
C LYS A 271 -3.98 13.65 22.22
N VAL A 272 -5.30 13.51 22.10
CA VAL A 272 -6.17 14.49 21.44
C VAL A 272 -7.05 15.09 22.50
N THR A 273 -7.18 16.41 22.50
CA THR A 273 -8.18 17.12 23.29
C THR A 273 -8.95 18.06 22.39
N ASN A 274 -10.26 17.95 22.37
CA ASN A 274 -11.10 18.96 21.77
C ASN A 274 -11.18 20.17 22.69
N VAL A 275 -10.75 21.33 22.18
CA VAL A 275 -10.61 22.57 22.96
C VAL A 275 -11.96 23.14 23.37
N LYS A 276 -13.04 22.87 22.61
CA LYS A 276 -14.36 23.43 22.89
C LYS A 276 -15.13 22.68 23.97
N ASP A 277 -15.11 21.35 23.91
CA ASP A 277 -15.91 20.50 24.81
C ASP A 277 -15.07 19.73 25.83
N GLY A 278 -13.74 19.78 25.74
CA GLY A 278 -12.82 19.12 26.67
C GLY A 278 -12.64 17.61 26.43
N THR A 279 -13.32 17.02 25.44
CA THR A 279 -13.21 15.58 25.11
C THR A 279 -11.75 15.21 24.90
N THR A 280 -11.27 14.18 25.59
CA THR A 280 -9.86 13.81 25.57
C THR A 280 -9.68 12.31 25.38
N HIS A 281 -8.84 11.92 24.41
CA HIS A 281 -8.42 10.54 24.17
C HIS A 281 -6.91 10.42 24.34
N ARG A 282 -6.45 9.31 24.92
CA ARG A 282 -5.02 9.07 25.22
C ARG A 282 -4.47 7.75 24.67
N THR A 283 -5.33 6.82 24.27
CA THR A 283 -4.86 5.58 23.63
C THR A 283 -4.76 5.79 22.12
N SER A 284 -3.78 5.13 21.50
CA SER A 284 -3.46 5.23 20.07
C SER A 284 -4.67 4.97 19.16
N LEU A 285 -5.43 3.92 19.45
CA LEU A 285 -6.61 3.54 18.68
C LEU A 285 -7.76 4.53 18.88
N GLU A 286 -8.10 4.87 20.12
CA GLU A 286 -9.22 5.79 20.41
C GLU A 286 -8.97 7.18 19.83
N LEU A 287 -7.77 7.72 19.99
CA LEU A 287 -7.45 9.04 19.45
C LEU A 287 -7.52 9.03 17.92
N PHE A 288 -7.07 7.95 17.27
CA PHE A 288 -7.11 7.85 15.81
C PHE A 288 -8.55 7.75 15.30
N MET A 289 -9.38 6.93 15.95
CA MET A 289 -10.81 6.82 15.66
C MET A 289 -11.55 8.15 15.87
N TYR A 290 -11.25 8.84 16.97
CA TYR A 290 -11.83 10.16 17.25
C TYR A 290 -11.45 11.19 16.17
N LEU A 291 -10.19 11.21 15.72
CA LEU A 291 -9.78 12.09 14.62
C LEU A 291 -10.49 11.73 13.31
N ASN A 292 -10.74 10.44 13.04
CA ASN A 292 -11.52 10.02 11.88
C ASN A 292 -12.95 10.54 11.95
N GLU A 293 -13.59 10.45 13.12
CA GLU A 293 -14.93 10.99 13.36
C GLU A 293 -14.96 12.50 13.13
N VAL A 294 -14.04 13.25 13.74
CA VAL A 294 -14.01 14.70 13.61
C VAL A 294 -13.68 15.14 12.19
N ALA A 295 -12.64 14.60 11.56
CA ALA A 295 -12.27 14.94 10.19
C ALA A 295 -13.37 14.55 9.18
N GLY A 296 -13.96 13.37 9.35
CA GLY A 296 -15.02 12.84 8.49
C GLY A 296 -16.27 13.72 8.49
N LYS A 297 -16.67 14.26 9.65
CA LYS A 297 -17.79 15.22 9.76
C LYS A 297 -17.61 16.49 8.92
N HIS A 298 -16.40 16.77 8.44
CA HIS A 298 -16.07 17.98 7.68
C HIS A 298 -15.59 17.73 6.27
N GLY A 299 -15.52 16.47 5.85
CA GLY A 299 -14.96 16.10 4.56
C GLY A 299 -13.45 16.34 4.43
N VAL A 300 -12.70 16.33 5.54
CA VAL A 300 -11.23 16.42 5.50
C VAL A 300 -10.63 15.10 5.01
N GLY A 301 -9.59 15.22 4.18
CA GLY A 301 -8.77 14.09 3.73
C GLY A 301 -9.25 13.42 2.44
N ARG A 302 -10.12 14.09 1.67
CA ARG A 302 -10.51 13.63 0.33
C ARG A 302 -9.51 14.08 -0.73
N ILE A 303 -9.03 13.14 -1.54
CA ILE A 303 -8.18 13.41 -2.71
C ILE A 303 -8.67 12.58 -3.92
N ASP A 304 -8.49 13.11 -5.13
CA ASP A 304 -8.75 12.43 -6.41
C ASP A 304 -7.49 12.50 -7.26
N ILE A 305 -6.81 11.37 -7.43
CA ILE A 305 -5.45 11.33 -7.99
C ILE A 305 -5.36 10.39 -9.19
N VAL A 306 -4.40 10.68 -10.07
CA VAL A 306 -3.84 9.69 -10.99
C VAL A 306 -2.45 9.35 -10.46
N GLU A 307 -2.24 8.08 -10.15
CA GLU A 307 -1.01 7.55 -9.56
C GLU A 307 -0.32 6.57 -10.50
N ASN A 308 0.99 6.37 -10.31
CA ASN A 308 1.75 5.32 -11.01
C ASN A 308 1.79 4.04 -10.17
N ARG A 309 1.19 2.96 -10.66
CA ARG A 309 1.31 1.62 -10.04
C ARG A 309 2.72 1.08 -10.24
N PHE A 310 3.17 0.23 -9.32
CA PHE A 310 4.50 -0.38 -9.39
C PHE A 310 4.70 -1.22 -10.66
N ILE A 311 3.63 -1.84 -11.14
CA ILE A 311 3.63 -2.62 -12.38
C ILE A 311 3.62 -1.77 -13.67
N GLY A 312 3.81 -0.45 -13.57
CA GLY A 312 4.00 0.47 -14.71
C GLY A 312 2.74 1.08 -15.31
N MET A 313 1.55 0.79 -14.77
CA MET A 313 0.29 1.37 -15.24
C MET A 313 -0.09 2.60 -14.44
N LYS A 314 -0.70 3.60 -15.09
CA LYS A 314 -1.41 4.65 -14.37
C LYS A 314 -2.78 4.16 -13.91
N SER A 315 -3.19 4.59 -12.73
CA SER A 315 -4.52 4.32 -12.17
C SER A 315 -5.10 5.60 -11.60
N ARG A 316 -6.41 5.79 -11.75
CA ARG A 316 -7.12 6.83 -11.02
C ARG A 316 -7.72 6.22 -9.75
N GLY A 317 -7.52 6.89 -8.63
CA GLY A 317 -8.06 6.51 -7.33
C GLY A 317 -8.58 7.73 -6.58
N ILE A 318 -9.70 7.54 -5.89
CA ILE A 318 -10.24 8.53 -4.96
C ILE A 318 -10.07 7.98 -3.55
N TYR A 319 -9.57 8.79 -2.64
CA TYR A 319 -9.26 8.37 -1.29
C TYR A 319 -9.88 9.33 -0.28
N GLU A 320 -10.32 8.78 0.84
CA GLU A 320 -10.72 9.53 2.03
C GLU A 320 -9.85 9.05 3.20
N THR A 321 -8.92 9.89 3.66
CA THR A 321 -7.97 9.59 4.74
C THR A 321 -8.07 10.63 5.87
N PRO A 322 -9.14 10.60 6.69
CA PRO A 322 -9.51 11.76 7.50
C PRO A 322 -8.51 12.03 8.64
N ALA A 323 -8.33 11.07 9.57
CA ALA A 323 -7.37 11.20 10.67
C ALA A 323 -5.94 11.36 10.14
N GLY A 324 -5.56 10.56 9.13
CA GLY A 324 -4.25 10.65 8.50
C GLY A 324 -3.92 12.04 7.95
N THR A 325 -4.91 12.75 7.38
CA THR A 325 -4.72 14.13 6.89
C THR A 325 -4.47 15.13 8.02
N ILE A 326 -5.24 15.05 9.11
CA ILE A 326 -4.98 15.90 10.28
C ILE A 326 -3.58 15.64 10.83
N LEU A 327 -3.25 14.36 11.02
CA LEU A 327 -1.97 13.96 11.59
C LEU A 327 -0.78 14.33 10.71
N TYR A 328 -0.91 14.22 9.38
CA TYR A 328 0.11 14.69 8.45
C TYR A 328 0.44 16.17 8.67
N HIS A 329 -0.58 17.03 8.70
CA HIS A 329 -0.37 18.47 8.87
C HIS A 329 0.12 18.84 10.29
N ALA A 330 -0.44 18.21 11.33
CA ALA A 330 -0.03 18.48 12.70
C ALA A 330 1.40 17.97 12.98
N HIS A 331 1.77 16.79 12.47
CA HIS A 331 3.11 16.24 12.62
C HIS A 331 4.16 17.08 11.90
N LEU A 332 3.89 17.49 10.66
CA LEU A 332 4.80 18.37 9.92
C LEU A 332 5.10 19.67 10.66
N ASP A 333 4.09 20.23 11.33
CA ASP A 333 4.22 21.47 12.08
C ASP A 333 5.11 21.31 13.31
N ILE A 334 4.86 20.29 14.13
CA ILE A 334 5.64 20.06 15.34
C ILE A 334 7.08 19.61 15.01
N GLU A 335 7.27 18.82 13.96
CA GLU A 335 8.59 18.46 13.45
C GLU A 335 9.37 19.71 13.02
N ALA A 336 8.75 20.62 12.26
CA ALA A 336 9.42 21.86 11.84
C ALA A 336 9.82 22.76 13.01
N PHE A 337 9.06 22.72 14.11
CA PHE A 337 9.31 23.52 15.32
C PHE A 337 10.43 22.96 16.22
N THR A 338 10.69 21.66 16.15
CA THR A 338 11.56 20.93 17.09
C THR A 338 12.80 20.30 16.43
N MET A 339 12.87 20.26 15.11
CA MET A 339 13.95 19.61 14.36
C MET A 339 14.91 20.64 13.76
N ASP A 340 16.22 20.35 13.84
CA ASP A 340 17.24 21.13 13.17
C ASP A 340 17.00 21.22 11.65
N ARG A 341 17.35 22.36 11.05
CA ARG A 341 17.10 22.67 9.64
C ARG A 341 17.73 21.66 8.68
N GLU A 342 18.98 21.26 8.91
CA GLU A 342 19.68 20.35 8.00
C GLU A 342 19.29 18.89 8.26
N VAL A 343 19.08 18.50 9.52
CA VAL A 343 18.52 17.18 9.86
C VAL A 343 17.17 16.97 9.16
N ARG A 344 16.29 17.98 9.18
CA ARG A 344 14.99 17.92 8.52
C ARG A 344 15.11 17.66 7.02
N LYS A 345 16.04 18.32 6.31
CA LYS A 345 16.23 18.09 4.87
C LYS A 345 16.67 16.65 4.56
N ILE A 346 17.58 16.10 5.35
CA ILE A 346 18.02 14.70 5.21
C ILE A 346 16.85 13.75 5.49
N LYS A 347 16.13 13.97 6.59
CA LYS A 347 14.98 13.15 6.99
C LYS A 347 13.88 13.16 5.94
N GLN A 348 13.60 14.29 5.30
CA GLN A 348 12.59 14.36 4.24
C GLN A 348 12.96 13.47 3.04
N GLY A 349 14.25 13.36 2.69
CA GLY A 349 14.72 12.38 1.70
C GLY A 349 14.45 10.92 2.11
N LEU A 350 14.62 10.59 3.39
CA LEU A 350 14.27 9.28 3.94
C LEU A 350 12.76 9.03 3.91
N GLY A 351 11.95 10.05 4.22
CA GLY A 351 10.47 9.99 4.15
C GLY A 351 9.96 9.71 2.74
N LEU A 352 10.54 10.34 1.72
CA LEU A 352 10.25 10.05 0.31
C LEU A 352 10.57 8.60 -0.04
N LYS A 353 11.74 8.10 0.36
CA LYS A 353 12.13 6.70 0.11
C LYS A 353 11.22 5.72 0.86
N PHE A 354 10.86 6.02 2.10
CA PHE A 354 9.89 5.24 2.86
C PHE A 354 8.56 5.13 2.11
N ALA A 355 8.01 6.26 1.63
CA ALA A 355 6.73 6.27 0.92
C ALA A 355 6.75 5.38 -0.35
N GLU A 356 7.83 5.46 -1.13
CA GLU A 356 8.05 4.62 -2.31
C GLU A 356 8.13 3.13 -1.95
N LEU A 357 8.93 2.76 -0.93
CA LEU A 357 9.10 1.37 -0.50
C LEU A 357 7.79 0.76 0.01
N VAL A 358 7.03 1.51 0.81
CA VAL A 358 5.72 1.05 1.31
C VAL A 358 4.73 0.89 0.15
N TYR A 359 4.66 1.86 -0.76
CA TYR A 359 3.76 1.79 -1.90
C TYR A 359 4.04 0.56 -2.78
N THR A 360 5.31 0.24 -3.01
CA THR A 360 5.78 -0.85 -3.87
C THR A 360 5.82 -2.22 -3.19
N GLY A 361 5.52 -2.30 -1.88
CA GLY A 361 5.38 -3.56 -1.13
C GLY A 361 6.62 -4.03 -0.38
N PHE A 362 7.64 -3.18 -0.26
CA PHE A 362 8.92 -3.49 0.38
C PHE A 362 8.93 -3.16 1.87
N TRP A 363 7.80 -3.26 2.59
CA TRP A 363 7.75 -2.98 4.03
C TRP A 363 8.72 -3.87 4.83
N HIS A 364 8.76 -5.17 4.53
CA HIS A 364 9.65 -6.13 5.18
C HIS A 364 11.02 -6.26 4.49
N SER A 365 11.48 -5.22 3.80
CA SER A 365 12.82 -5.19 3.19
C SER A 365 13.87 -4.62 4.15
N PRO A 366 15.16 -4.99 4.01
CA PRO A 366 16.24 -4.42 4.82
C PRO A 366 16.37 -2.91 4.63
N GLU A 367 16.16 -2.39 3.42
CA GLU A 367 16.19 -0.95 3.14
C GLU A 367 15.04 -0.20 3.81
N CYS A 368 13.83 -0.78 3.89
CA CYS A 368 12.71 -0.14 4.58
C CYS A 368 12.87 -0.19 6.10
N GLU A 369 13.44 -1.28 6.64
CA GLU A 369 13.81 -1.37 8.06
C GLU A 369 14.86 -0.32 8.43
N PHE A 370 15.94 -0.19 7.66
CA PHE A 370 16.96 0.83 7.87
C PHE A 370 16.37 2.25 7.83
N VAL A 371 15.55 2.54 6.82
CA VAL A 371 14.88 3.84 6.68
C VAL A 371 13.96 4.12 7.88
N ARG A 372 13.14 3.15 8.32
CA ARG A 372 12.30 3.30 9.51
C ARG A 372 13.13 3.56 10.77
N HIS A 373 14.25 2.89 10.95
CA HIS A 373 15.14 3.11 12.09
C HIS A 373 15.74 4.53 12.08
N CYS A 374 16.23 5.00 10.93
CA CYS A 374 16.73 6.37 10.79
C CYS A 374 15.66 7.42 11.04
N ILE A 375 14.43 7.19 10.56
CA ILE A 375 13.29 8.07 10.83
C ILE A 375 12.98 8.08 12.32
N ALA A 376 12.87 6.92 12.97
CA ALA A 376 12.59 6.84 14.40
C ALA A 376 13.62 7.63 15.23
N LYS A 377 14.92 7.53 14.87
CA LYS A 377 15.99 8.31 15.51
C LYS A 377 15.78 9.83 15.36
N SER A 378 15.29 10.30 14.21
CA SER A 378 15.03 11.72 14.02
C SER A 378 13.88 12.24 14.91
N GLN A 379 12.99 11.37 15.39
CA GLN A 379 11.80 11.75 16.12
C GLN A 379 12.00 11.92 17.63
N GLU A 380 13.19 11.61 18.18
CA GLU A 380 13.46 11.63 19.62
C GLU A 380 13.13 12.95 20.33
N ARG A 381 13.25 14.08 19.61
CA ARG A 381 12.94 15.43 20.13
C ARG A 381 11.66 16.04 19.58
N VAL A 382 10.95 15.30 18.72
CA VAL A 382 9.72 15.79 18.10
C VAL A 382 8.58 15.63 19.09
N GLU A 383 8.49 16.58 20.03
CA GLU A 383 7.40 16.62 20.99
C GLU A 383 6.75 17.98 21.13
N GLY A 384 5.47 18.01 21.51
CA GLY A 384 4.76 19.22 21.89
C GLY A 384 3.27 19.15 21.57
N LYS A 385 2.64 20.31 21.45
CA LYS A 385 1.22 20.46 21.16
C LYS A 385 1.01 21.32 19.92
N VAL A 386 0.07 20.90 19.08
CA VAL A 386 -0.36 21.65 17.91
C VAL A 386 -1.87 21.85 18.00
N GLN A 387 -2.29 23.10 17.97
CA GLN A 387 -3.70 23.46 17.89
C GLN A 387 -4.12 23.53 16.44
N VAL A 388 -5.16 22.78 16.07
CA VAL A 388 -5.66 22.75 14.69
C VAL A 388 -7.14 23.13 14.61
N SER A 389 -7.52 23.74 13.50
CA SER A 389 -8.92 23.91 13.13
C SER A 389 -9.21 22.98 11.96
N VAL A 390 -10.20 22.12 12.13
CA VAL A 390 -10.73 21.27 11.06
C VAL A 390 -11.96 22.01 10.53
N PHE A 391 -12.01 22.31 9.23
CA PHE A 391 -13.14 23.05 8.67
C PHE A 391 -13.26 22.87 7.15
N LYS A 392 -14.43 22.44 6.66
CA LYS A 392 -14.81 22.41 5.23
C LYS A 392 -13.70 21.80 4.34
N GLY A 393 -13.33 20.57 4.65
CA GLY A 393 -12.33 19.82 3.90
C GLY A 393 -10.88 20.27 4.10
N GLN A 394 -10.62 21.18 5.04
CA GLN A 394 -9.28 21.70 5.32
C GLN A 394 -8.86 21.53 6.78
N VAL A 395 -7.54 21.46 6.97
CA VAL A 395 -6.86 21.49 8.28
C VAL A 395 -6.04 22.76 8.35
N TYR A 396 -6.26 23.58 9.36
CA TYR A 396 -5.53 24.83 9.59
C TYR A 396 -4.73 24.71 10.88
N ILE A 397 -3.43 25.00 10.81
CA ILE A 397 -2.61 25.12 12.01
C ILE A 397 -2.85 26.49 12.64
N LEU A 398 -3.20 26.50 13.93
CA LEU A 398 -3.48 27.72 14.68
C LEU A 398 -2.28 28.16 15.51
N SER A 399 -1.68 27.23 16.24
CA SER A 399 -0.52 27.48 17.11
C SER A 399 0.20 26.19 17.46
N ARG A 400 1.42 26.34 17.99
CA ARG A 400 2.24 25.25 18.50
C ARG A 400 3.03 25.68 19.73
N GLU A 401 3.34 24.72 20.58
CA GLU A 401 4.23 24.89 21.73
C GLU A 401 5.00 23.59 21.97
N SER A 402 6.24 23.69 22.47
CA SER A 402 7.07 22.54 22.79
C SER A 402 8.11 22.89 23.87
N PRO A 403 8.35 22.01 24.86
CA PRO A 403 9.47 22.16 25.77
C PRO A 403 10.84 21.92 25.10
N LEU A 404 10.87 21.26 23.93
CA LEU A 404 12.07 21.01 23.13
C LEU A 404 12.15 21.88 21.87
N SER A 405 11.43 23.01 21.88
CA SER A 405 11.46 24.02 20.81
C SER A 405 12.90 24.41 20.44
N LEU A 406 13.17 24.52 19.14
CA LEU A 406 14.36 25.19 18.63
C LEU A 406 14.09 26.65 18.24
N TYR A 407 12.84 27.09 18.36
CA TYR A 407 12.45 28.47 18.15
C TYR A 407 12.83 29.32 19.37
N ASN A 408 13.61 30.38 19.13
CA ASN A 408 13.99 31.37 20.14
C ASN A 408 13.32 32.71 19.79
N GLU A 409 12.28 33.07 20.54
CA GLU A 409 11.46 34.26 20.31
C GLU A 409 12.27 35.57 20.44
N GLU A 410 13.21 35.62 21.38
CA GLU A 410 14.05 36.79 21.60
C GLU A 410 15.03 37.01 20.45
N LEU A 411 15.65 35.92 19.96
CA LEU A 411 16.63 35.96 18.87
C LEU A 411 16.02 36.42 17.53
N VAL A 412 14.78 36.04 17.25
CA VAL A 412 14.10 36.37 15.98
C VAL A 412 13.30 37.66 16.03
N SER A 413 13.23 38.31 17.21
CA SER A 413 12.44 39.52 17.41
C SER A 413 12.92 40.66 16.51
N MET A 414 11.99 41.42 15.94
CA MET A 414 12.30 42.67 15.25
C MET A 414 12.19 43.89 16.18
N ASN A 415 11.67 43.70 17.40
CA ASN A 415 11.47 44.77 18.37
C ASN A 415 12.68 44.94 19.31
N VAL A 416 13.46 43.88 19.49
CA VAL A 416 14.69 43.86 20.29
C VAL A 416 15.79 43.18 19.49
N GLN A 417 17.04 43.62 19.62
CA GLN A 417 18.16 43.02 18.88
C GLN A 417 18.44 41.57 19.31
N GLY A 418 18.23 41.25 20.59
CA GLY A 418 18.55 39.94 21.15
C GLY A 418 20.04 39.61 21.07
N ASP A 419 20.36 38.32 21.18
CA ASP A 419 21.72 37.77 21.06
C ASP A 419 22.10 37.48 19.59
N TYR A 420 22.01 38.49 18.74
CA TYR A 420 22.40 38.43 17.33
C TYR A 420 23.24 39.63 16.94
N GLU A 421 24.38 39.40 16.28
CA GLU A 421 25.26 40.44 15.75
C GLU A 421 24.96 40.66 14.25
N PRO A 422 24.29 41.76 13.86
CA PRO A 422 23.93 42.00 12.47
C PRO A 422 25.13 42.09 11.52
N ALA A 423 26.30 42.50 12.02
CA ALA A 423 27.51 42.63 11.20
C ALA A 423 27.95 41.28 10.57
N ASP A 424 27.75 40.16 11.28
CA ASP A 424 28.14 38.82 10.81
C ASP A 424 27.39 38.40 9.54
N ALA A 425 26.15 38.88 9.37
CA ALA A 425 25.33 38.60 8.19
C ALA A 425 26.00 39.06 6.89
N THR A 426 26.78 40.16 6.95
CA THR A 426 27.50 40.69 5.77
C THR A 426 28.53 39.69 5.28
N GLY A 427 29.35 39.13 6.17
CA GLY A 427 30.33 38.09 5.84
C GLY A 427 29.66 36.82 5.31
N PHE A 428 28.61 36.36 5.99
CA PHE A 428 27.83 35.19 5.59
C PHE A 428 27.27 35.31 4.16
N ILE A 429 26.65 36.45 3.83
CA ILE A 429 26.11 36.72 2.50
C ILE A 429 27.24 36.79 1.46
N ASN A 430 28.33 37.50 1.78
CA ASN A 430 29.45 37.64 0.86
C ASN A 430 30.02 36.28 0.45
N ILE A 431 30.23 35.37 1.40
CA ILE A 431 30.76 34.02 1.14
C ILE A 431 29.76 33.17 0.35
N ASN A 432 28.47 33.15 0.73
CA ASN A 432 27.45 32.39 -0.02
C ASN A 432 27.25 32.91 -1.45
N SER A 433 27.39 34.23 -1.65
CA SER A 433 27.26 34.87 -2.96
C SER A 433 28.42 34.58 -3.90
N LEU A 434 29.60 34.21 -3.37
CA LEU A 434 30.82 34.02 -4.16
C LEU A 434 30.62 33.02 -5.31
N ARG A 435 30.05 31.85 -4.98
CA ARG A 435 29.67 30.81 -5.95
C ARG A 435 28.76 31.35 -7.07
N LEU A 436 27.80 32.20 -6.71
CA LEU A 436 26.81 32.74 -7.65
C LEU A 436 27.42 33.80 -8.56
N LYS A 437 28.26 34.68 -7.99
CA LYS A 437 29.01 35.71 -8.73
C LYS A 437 29.92 35.07 -9.78
N GLU A 438 30.67 34.04 -9.40
CA GLU A 438 31.59 33.36 -10.30
C GLU A 438 30.86 32.57 -11.40
N TYR A 439 29.76 31.89 -11.07
CA TYR A 439 28.92 31.23 -12.06
C TYR A 439 28.45 32.20 -13.16
N HIS A 440 27.91 33.36 -12.76
CA HIS A 440 27.46 34.37 -13.71
C HIS A 440 28.62 34.94 -14.55
N ARG A 441 29.75 35.27 -13.90
CA ARG A 441 30.94 35.79 -14.58
C ARG A 441 31.44 34.86 -15.68
N LEU A 442 31.37 33.54 -15.48
CA LEU A 442 31.78 32.54 -16.48
C LEU A 442 30.78 32.46 -17.64
N GLN A 443 29.47 32.52 -17.37
CA GLN A 443 28.45 32.50 -18.42
C GLN A 443 28.54 33.74 -19.32
N SER A 444 28.74 34.93 -18.76
CA SER A 444 28.83 36.18 -19.53
C SER A 444 30.02 36.21 -20.50
N LYS A 445 31.07 35.42 -20.26
CA LYS A 445 32.19 35.25 -21.20
C LYS A 445 31.87 34.31 -22.37
N VAL A 446 30.90 33.42 -22.20
CA VAL A 446 30.43 32.50 -23.25
C VAL A 446 29.46 33.21 -24.19
N THR A 447 28.59 34.09 -23.68
CA THR A 447 27.64 34.87 -24.49
C THR A 447 28.27 36.04 -25.25
N ALA A 448 29.46 36.49 -24.83
CA ALA A 448 30.20 37.56 -25.49
C ALA A 448 31.15 37.08 -26.60
N LYS A 449 31.21 35.76 -26.85
CA LYS A 449 31.86 35.14 -28.01
C LYS A 449 30.79 34.60 -28.94
#